data_AF-A0A166AW45-F1
#
_entry.id   AF-A0A166AW45-F1
#
_cell.length_a   1.000
_cell.length_b   1.000
_cell.length_c   1.000
_cell.angle_alpha   90.00
_cell.angle_beta   90.00
_cell.angle_gamma   90.00
#
_symmetry.space_group_name_H-M   'P 1'
#
loop_
_entity.id
_entity.type
_entity.pdbx_description
1 polymer ?
#
loop_
_entity_poly.entity_id
_entity_poly.type
_entity_poly.pdbx_seq_one_letter_code
_entity_poly.pdbx_strand_id
1 'polypeptide(L)'
;MHCQMRLAAKSQAIALTDIMHAAKGHWGYDPQDMQEFRDHWKITPEMIEADPILVIIDHERPLGFARITRENAETALLDCLFVLPEAHGKGHGAWLLEGAEEAAKRMQCTRMRLESDANAAPFYQHHGYHSTSNRPSAFKGAGPIEHMQKDLTPQIHEIANVSLNLNTSDCWDFATNNSEAIKENWQTLISDNPDLWDGKVLSLYQYSLDQKQFSGDLVEINYSEFLAWRDWGFPDRNAKNLFGCAVLRSSQGHLVFGKMAGNTATAGQVYPPGGNLDLNDITPAGKVDIFGSIARELEEETGLTLDQGELGDVFAIEDGPRLAIARILTLQLTSDEILSKIAHFNANQKKPELEEAVIVKSLADLKDYSVPPYALALTAHLLN
;
A
#
# COMPACT_ATOMS: atom_id res chain seq x y z
N MET A 1 -5.43 4.47 19.86
CA MET A 1 -5.54 5.78 19.20
C MET A 1 -6.74 5.65 18.28
N HIS A 2 -7.88 6.29 18.58
CA HIS A 2 -9.16 6.09 17.85
C HIS A 2 -9.21 6.82 16.50
N CYS A 3 -8.06 7.23 15.98
CA CYS A 3 -8.00 7.98 14.74
C CYS A 3 -8.07 7.04 13.53
N GLN A 4 -8.67 7.51 12.45
CA GLN A 4 -8.76 6.81 11.17
C GLN A 4 -8.37 7.75 10.05
N MET A 5 -7.68 7.25 9.03
CA MET A 5 -7.48 7.99 7.78
C MET A 5 -8.53 7.54 6.77
N ARG A 6 -9.23 8.50 6.17
CA ARG A 6 -10.22 8.25 5.10
C ARG A 6 -10.18 9.36 4.06
N LEU A 7 -10.91 9.18 2.96
CA LEU A 7 -11.15 10.27 2.00
C LEU A 7 -12.04 11.34 2.62
N ALA A 8 -11.75 12.61 2.33
CA ALA A 8 -12.52 13.74 2.79
C ALA A 8 -13.90 13.78 2.11
N ALA A 9 -14.93 14.14 2.88
CA ALA A 9 -16.25 14.47 2.36
C ALA A 9 -16.31 15.95 1.95
N LYS A 10 -17.09 16.29 0.92
CA LYS A 10 -17.27 17.68 0.46
C LYS A 10 -17.70 18.65 1.57
N SER A 11 -18.48 18.17 2.53
CA SER A 11 -18.92 18.93 3.72
C SER A 11 -17.77 19.37 4.62
N GLN A 12 -16.59 18.77 4.50
CA GLN A 12 -15.42 19.07 5.34
C GLN A 12 -14.54 20.21 4.79
N ALA A 13 -14.82 20.75 3.60
CA ALA A 13 -13.99 21.77 2.94
C ALA A 13 -13.62 22.97 3.86
N ILE A 14 -14.61 23.46 4.62
CA ILE A 14 -14.42 24.56 5.59
C ILE A 14 -13.46 24.12 6.70
N ALA A 15 -13.71 22.96 7.32
CA ALA A 15 -12.88 22.45 8.40
C ALA A 15 -11.42 22.21 7.96
N LEU A 16 -11.20 21.71 6.73
CA LEU A 16 -9.86 21.52 6.19
C LEU A 16 -9.15 22.86 5.92
N THR A 17 -9.90 23.86 5.46
CA THR A 17 -9.38 25.24 5.31
C THR A 17 -8.92 25.80 6.66
N ASP A 18 -9.74 25.63 7.70
CA ASP A 18 -9.42 26.09 9.06
C ASP A 18 -8.16 25.39 9.61
N ILE A 19 -8.00 24.08 9.37
CA ILE A 19 -6.80 23.32 9.73
C ILE A 19 -5.56 23.91 9.06
N MET A 20 -5.61 24.13 7.75
CA MET A 20 -4.50 24.70 6.99
C MET A 20 -4.08 26.07 7.53
N HIS A 21 -5.05 26.94 7.81
CA HIS A 21 -4.80 28.28 8.34
C HIS A 21 -4.22 28.24 9.75
N ALA A 22 -4.74 27.37 10.62
CA ALA A 22 -4.24 27.18 11.98
C ALA A 22 -2.80 26.62 11.99
N ALA A 23 -2.55 25.59 11.19
CA ALA A 23 -1.24 24.96 11.06
C ALA A 23 -0.18 25.92 10.50
N LYS A 24 -0.51 26.69 9.45
CA LYS A 24 0.41 27.67 8.87
C LYS A 24 0.69 28.83 9.83
N GLY A 25 -0.32 29.27 10.59
CA GLY A 25 -0.18 30.36 11.56
C GLY A 25 0.68 30.02 12.78
N HIS A 26 0.98 28.74 13.04
CA HIS A 26 1.81 28.30 14.16
C HIS A 26 3.26 28.79 14.08
N TRP A 27 3.77 29.06 12.87
CA TRP A 27 5.19 29.37 12.63
C TRP A 27 5.59 30.82 12.92
N GLY A 28 4.67 31.66 13.41
CA GLY A 28 4.99 33.03 13.84
C GLY A 28 5.31 34.00 12.69
N TYR A 29 4.73 33.76 11.51
CA TYR A 29 4.88 34.62 10.34
C TYR A 29 4.26 36.02 10.50
N ASP A 30 4.66 36.94 9.62
CA ASP A 30 4.10 38.29 9.59
C ASP A 30 2.56 38.26 9.46
N PRO A 31 1.83 39.04 10.28
CA PRO A 31 0.37 39.03 10.26
C PRO A 31 -0.25 39.41 8.91
N GLN A 32 0.39 40.28 8.12
CA GLN A 32 -0.10 40.67 6.80
C GLN A 32 0.03 39.50 5.82
N ASP A 33 1.19 38.84 5.79
CA ASP A 33 1.42 37.69 4.93
C ASP A 33 0.46 36.53 5.29
N MET A 34 0.19 36.33 6.59
CA MET A 34 -0.81 35.38 7.04
C MET A 34 -2.24 35.76 6.64
N GLN A 35 -2.58 37.06 6.61
CA GLN A 35 -3.89 37.51 6.14
C GLN A 35 -4.06 37.24 4.64
N GLU A 36 -3.06 37.61 3.83
CA GLU A 36 -3.05 37.33 2.39
C GLU A 36 -3.16 35.81 2.11
N PHE A 37 -2.47 34.98 2.91
CA PHE A 37 -2.60 33.53 2.81
C PHE A 37 -4.04 33.05 3.07
N ARG A 38 -4.69 33.54 4.14
CA ARG A 38 -6.06 33.16 4.50
C ARG A 38 -7.09 33.55 3.43
N ASP A 39 -6.88 34.68 2.78
CA ASP A 39 -7.79 35.19 1.75
C ASP A 39 -7.75 34.34 0.47
N HIS A 40 -6.57 33.82 0.10
CA HIS A 40 -6.35 33.13 -1.17
C HIS A 40 -6.35 31.60 -1.07
N TRP A 41 -5.88 31.01 0.03
CA TRP A 41 -5.70 29.57 0.15
C TRP A 41 -6.88 28.93 0.89
N LYS A 42 -7.72 28.19 0.16
CA LYS A 42 -8.89 27.49 0.70
C LYS A 42 -9.03 26.13 0.04
N ILE A 43 -9.48 25.15 0.83
CA ILE A 43 -9.95 23.87 0.30
C ILE A 43 -11.41 24.05 -0.10
N THR A 44 -11.73 23.69 -1.34
CA THR A 44 -13.07 23.82 -1.91
C THR A 44 -13.74 22.45 -2.06
N PRO A 45 -15.08 22.37 -2.04
CA PRO A 45 -15.79 21.13 -2.38
C PRO A 45 -15.39 20.57 -3.76
N GLU A 46 -15.11 21.44 -4.72
CA GLU A 46 -14.68 21.07 -6.08
C GLU A 46 -13.30 20.41 -6.07
N MET A 47 -12.36 20.88 -5.24
CA MET A 47 -11.06 20.23 -5.07
C MET A 47 -11.19 18.83 -4.44
N ILE A 48 -12.09 18.65 -3.48
CA ILE A 48 -12.36 17.34 -2.86
C ILE A 48 -12.95 16.35 -3.86
N GLU A 49 -13.75 16.83 -4.81
CA GLU A 49 -14.35 16.00 -5.86
C GLU A 49 -13.36 15.67 -6.99
N ALA A 50 -12.44 16.59 -7.30
CA ALA A 50 -11.47 16.42 -8.37
C ALA A 50 -10.31 15.50 -7.99
N ASP A 51 -9.80 15.60 -6.76
CA ASP A 51 -8.54 14.99 -6.34
C ASP A 51 -8.67 14.25 -5.00
N PRO A 52 -7.90 13.16 -4.78
CA PRO A 52 -7.82 12.53 -3.47
C PRO A 52 -7.37 13.51 -2.38
N ILE A 53 -8.24 13.72 -1.40
CA ILE A 53 -7.90 14.39 -0.14
C ILE A 53 -8.06 13.40 1.00
N LEU A 54 -6.94 13.02 1.61
CA LEU A 54 -6.90 12.16 2.78
C LEU A 54 -7.09 13.02 4.03
N VAL A 55 -7.87 12.55 4.98
CA VAL A 55 -8.10 13.23 6.27
C VAL A 55 -7.93 12.23 7.40
N ILE A 56 -7.15 12.60 8.41
CA ILE A 56 -7.13 11.90 9.70
C ILE A 56 -8.24 12.47 10.55
N ILE A 57 -9.10 11.60 11.06
CA ILE A 57 -10.25 11.96 11.87
C ILE A 57 -10.18 11.24 13.20
N ASP A 58 -10.45 11.96 14.27
CA ASP A 58 -10.72 11.43 15.60
C ASP A 58 -12.22 11.57 15.88
N HIS A 59 -12.93 10.43 15.87
CA HIS A 59 -14.40 10.36 15.82
C HIS A 59 -15.00 11.14 14.63
N GLU A 60 -15.41 12.39 14.83
CA GLU A 60 -15.96 13.27 13.80
C GLU A 60 -15.08 14.50 13.54
N ARG A 61 -13.98 14.66 14.28
CA ARG A 61 -13.12 15.83 14.22
C ARG A 61 -11.93 15.59 13.28
N PRO A 62 -11.80 16.33 12.17
CA PRO A 62 -10.58 16.35 11.38
C PRO A 62 -9.39 16.88 12.18
N LEU A 63 -8.27 16.16 12.16
CA LEU A 63 -7.02 16.54 12.83
C LEU A 63 -5.94 17.00 11.85
N GLY A 64 -5.99 16.52 10.62
CA GLY A 64 -5.05 16.85 9.57
C GLY A 64 -5.50 16.27 8.23
N PHE A 65 -4.95 16.78 7.14
CA PHE A 65 -5.27 16.31 5.80
C PHE A 65 -4.09 16.45 4.84
N ALA A 66 -4.15 15.68 3.75
CA ALA A 66 -3.23 15.74 2.64
C ALA A 66 -3.98 15.70 1.31
N ARG A 67 -3.59 16.55 0.35
CA ARG A 67 -4.15 16.54 -1.01
C ARG A 67 -3.11 16.06 -1.99
N ILE A 68 -3.50 15.11 -2.84
CA ILE A 68 -2.65 14.47 -3.83
C ILE A 68 -3.23 14.73 -5.20
N THR A 69 -2.42 15.27 -6.12
CA THR A 69 -2.84 15.53 -7.50
C THR A 69 -1.90 14.81 -8.48
N ARG A 70 -2.37 14.56 -9.71
CA ARG A 70 -1.50 14.05 -10.78
C ARG A 70 -0.82 15.22 -11.47
N GLU A 71 0.51 15.21 -11.53
CA GLU A 71 1.24 16.13 -12.37
C GLU A 71 1.43 15.59 -13.79
N ASN A 72 1.83 14.32 -13.90
CA ASN A 72 1.99 13.62 -15.18
C ASN A 72 1.80 12.10 -14.99
N ALA A 73 2.12 11.31 -16.01
CA ALA A 73 1.91 9.86 -15.97
C ALA A 73 2.66 9.17 -14.80
N GLU A 74 3.87 9.62 -14.48
CA GLU A 74 4.76 8.97 -13.50
C GLU A 74 4.87 9.73 -12.18
N THR A 75 4.44 10.99 -12.13
CA THR A 75 4.65 11.89 -10.98
C THR A 75 3.34 12.38 -10.38
N ALA A 76 3.19 12.16 -9.08
CA ALA A 76 2.17 12.80 -8.25
C ALA A 76 2.75 14.03 -7.53
N LEU A 77 1.88 14.99 -7.23
CA LEU A 77 2.20 16.16 -6.42
C LEU A 77 1.43 16.07 -5.10
N LEU A 78 2.16 16.09 -3.98
CA LEU A 78 1.60 16.39 -2.66
C LEU A 78 1.40 17.90 -2.59
N ASP A 79 0.18 18.34 -2.91
CA ASP A 79 -0.19 19.75 -3.04
C ASP A 79 -0.33 20.43 -1.68
N CYS A 80 -0.86 19.70 -0.69
CA CYS A 80 -1.02 20.17 0.68
C CYS A 80 -0.80 19.02 1.67
N LEU A 81 -0.17 19.32 2.81
CA LEU A 81 -0.16 18.45 3.99
C LEU A 81 -0.16 19.34 5.24
N PHE A 82 -1.25 19.30 6.01
CA PHE A 82 -1.40 20.11 7.21
C PHE A 82 -1.99 19.29 8.35
N VAL A 83 -1.48 19.51 9.56
CA VAL A 83 -1.96 18.91 10.81
C VAL A 83 -2.17 20.04 11.82
N LEU A 84 -3.25 19.97 12.59
CA LEU A 84 -3.52 20.92 13.67
C LEU A 84 -2.34 21.01 14.66
N PRO A 85 -1.97 22.21 15.15
CA PRO A 85 -0.87 22.37 16.09
C PRO A 85 -0.96 21.47 17.34
N GLU A 86 -2.15 21.31 17.92
CA GLU A 86 -2.37 20.44 19.09
C GLU A 86 -2.22 18.92 18.80
N ALA A 87 -2.15 18.57 17.52
CA ALA A 87 -1.96 17.20 17.03
C ALA A 87 -0.54 16.94 16.52
N HIS A 88 0.37 17.94 16.58
CA HIS A 88 1.80 17.78 16.25
C HIS A 88 2.52 16.84 17.23
N GLY A 89 3.62 16.24 16.77
CA GLY A 89 4.44 15.33 17.59
C GLY A 89 3.80 13.96 17.90
N LYS A 90 2.60 13.68 17.38
CA LYS A 90 1.87 12.42 17.59
C LYS A 90 1.91 11.44 16.41
N GLY A 91 2.70 11.74 15.38
CA GLY A 91 2.86 10.89 14.19
C GLY A 91 1.85 11.12 13.05
N HIS A 92 0.83 11.97 13.22
CA HIS A 92 -0.19 12.23 12.19
C HIS A 92 0.38 12.76 10.85
N GLY A 93 1.42 13.59 10.88
CA GLY A 93 2.06 14.10 9.66
C GLY A 93 2.73 12.98 8.86
N ALA A 94 3.44 12.08 9.54
CA ALA A 94 4.05 10.90 8.91
C ALA A 94 2.99 9.96 8.34
N TRP A 95 1.91 9.74 9.09
CA TRP A 95 0.81 8.89 8.65
C TRP A 95 0.10 9.44 7.40
N LEU A 96 -0.17 10.76 7.33
CA LEU A 96 -0.69 11.41 6.12
C LEU A 96 0.28 11.32 4.95
N LEU A 97 1.58 11.48 5.19
CA LEU A 97 2.60 11.40 4.15
C LEU A 97 2.65 9.99 3.54
N GLU A 98 2.70 8.95 4.38
CA GLU A 98 2.67 7.55 3.93
C GLU A 98 1.36 7.23 3.21
N GLY A 99 0.22 7.72 3.70
CA GLY A 99 -1.07 7.63 3.00
C GLY A 99 -1.06 8.30 1.63
N ALA A 100 -0.44 9.47 1.51
CA ALA A 100 -0.31 10.19 0.25
C ALA A 100 0.58 9.42 -0.74
N GLU A 101 1.68 8.83 -0.27
CA GLU A 101 2.54 7.95 -1.08
C GLU A 101 1.76 6.74 -1.62
N GLU A 102 0.93 6.11 -0.78
CA GLU A 102 0.04 5.03 -1.20
C GLU A 102 -1.04 5.48 -2.19
N ALA A 103 -1.57 6.70 -2.05
CA ALA A 103 -2.49 7.27 -3.03
C ALA A 103 -1.79 7.52 -4.38
N ALA A 104 -0.56 8.06 -4.38
CA ALA A 104 0.22 8.25 -5.60
C ALA A 104 0.53 6.94 -6.31
N LYS A 105 0.89 5.89 -5.57
CA LYS A 105 1.11 4.55 -6.11
C LYS A 105 -0.14 3.95 -6.75
N ARG A 106 -1.34 4.14 -6.16
CA ARG A 106 -2.61 3.74 -6.78
C ARG A 106 -2.90 4.49 -8.08
N MET A 107 -2.37 5.70 -8.21
CA MET A 107 -2.35 6.46 -9.46
C MET A 107 -1.25 5.97 -10.42
N GLN A 108 -0.57 4.85 -10.14
CA GLN A 108 0.56 4.33 -10.92
C GLN A 108 1.73 5.32 -11.06
N CYS A 109 1.82 6.31 -10.17
CA CYS A 109 2.97 7.19 -10.10
C CYS A 109 4.11 6.49 -9.35
N THR A 110 5.32 6.58 -9.90
CA THR A 110 6.57 6.07 -9.29
C THR A 110 7.35 7.18 -8.58
N ARG A 111 6.89 8.43 -8.66
CA ARG A 111 7.51 9.57 -7.99
C ARG A 111 6.48 10.46 -7.32
N MET A 112 6.83 11.00 -6.15
CA MET A 112 6.10 12.10 -5.53
C MET A 112 6.97 13.34 -5.44
N ARG A 113 6.39 14.49 -5.76
CA ARG A 113 7.00 15.82 -5.56
C ARG A 113 6.18 16.65 -4.59
N LEU A 114 6.82 17.66 -4.00
CA LEU A 114 6.18 18.65 -3.14
C LEU A 114 6.95 19.98 -3.13
N GLU A 115 6.27 21.05 -2.74
CA GLU A 115 6.90 22.30 -2.30
C GLU A 115 6.84 22.40 -0.77
N SER A 116 8.00 22.55 -0.13
CA SER A 116 8.11 22.58 1.31
C SER A 116 8.48 23.97 1.82
N ASP A 117 7.77 24.42 2.84
CA ASP A 117 8.22 25.53 3.67
C ASP A 117 9.53 25.15 4.40
N ALA A 118 10.44 26.10 4.59
CA ALA A 118 11.71 25.87 5.28
C ALA A 118 11.55 25.19 6.66
N ASN A 119 10.46 25.47 7.39
CA ASN A 119 10.18 24.85 8.68
C ASN A 119 9.79 23.36 8.56
N ALA A 120 9.23 22.95 7.43
CA ALA A 120 8.78 21.58 7.17
C ALA A 120 9.80 20.75 6.36
N ALA A 121 10.76 21.38 5.67
CA ALA A 121 11.76 20.68 4.87
C ALA A 121 12.49 19.57 5.65
N PRO A 122 12.92 19.75 6.92
CA PRO A 122 13.57 18.68 7.69
C PRO A 122 12.66 17.46 7.93
N PHE A 123 11.34 17.66 8.06
CA PHE A 123 10.38 16.57 8.19
C PHE A 123 10.37 15.70 6.93
N TYR A 124 10.26 16.31 5.74
CA TYR A 124 10.27 15.56 4.49
C TYR A 124 11.63 14.90 4.21
N GLN A 125 12.74 15.57 4.56
CA GLN A 125 14.09 14.99 4.45
C GLN A 125 14.23 13.71 5.28
N HIS A 126 13.72 13.72 6.51
CA HIS A 126 13.68 12.54 7.37
C HIS A 126 12.86 11.38 6.77
N HIS A 127 11.83 11.69 5.98
CA HIS A 127 10.99 10.71 5.29
C HIS A 127 11.48 10.32 3.88
N GLY A 128 12.74 10.64 3.55
CA GLY A 128 13.41 10.20 2.33
C GLY A 128 13.22 11.11 1.12
N TYR A 129 12.61 12.29 1.29
CA TYR A 129 12.55 13.28 0.24
C TYR A 129 13.87 14.04 0.15
N HIS A 130 14.33 14.31 -1.06
CA HIS A 130 15.52 15.13 -1.28
C HIS A 130 15.16 16.42 -2.01
N SER A 131 15.86 17.50 -1.69
CA SER A 131 15.73 18.78 -2.37
C SER A 131 16.23 18.66 -3.82
N THR A 132 15.56 19.32 -4.76
CA THR A 132 15.92 19.36 -6.18
C THR A 132 16.22 20.77 -6.65
N SER A 133 15.53 21.76 -6.08
CA SER A 133 15.68 23.18 -6.34
C SER A 133 14.96 23.95 -5.24
N ASN A 134 15.04 25.28 -5.26
CA ASN A 134 14.28 26.13 -4.35
C ASN A 134 13.85 27.43 -5.04
N ARG A 135 12.92 28.13 -4.38
CA ARG A 135 12.51 29.48 -4.75
C ARG A 135 12.35 30.36 -3.50
N PRO A 136 12.43 31.69 -3.62
CA PRO A 136 12.13 32.58 -2.50
C PRO A 136 10.70 32.37 -1.96
N SER A 137 10.54 32.49 -0.64
CA SER A 137 9.22 32.55 -0.03
C SER A 137 8.57 33.92 -0.27
N ALA A 138 7.25 33.93 -0.43
CA ALA A 138 6.48 35.17 -0.44
C ALA A 138 6.39 35.81 0.95
N PHE A 139 6.62 35.02 2.00
CA PHE A 139 6.52 35.46 3.39
C PHE A 139 7.82 36.15 3.79
N LYS A 140 7.71 37.36 4.32
CA LYS A 140 8.83 38.19 4.73
C LYS A 140 9.61 37.52 5.85
N GLY A 141 10.92 37.41 5.67
CA GLY A 141 11.83 36.82 6.66
C GLY A 141 11.77 35.29 6.75
N ALA A 142 10.91 34.62 5.96
CA ALA A 142 10.89 33.16 5.87
C ALA A 142 12.06 32.63 5.03
N GLY A 143 12.48 31.40 5.32
CA GLY A 143 13.43 30.66 4.49
C GLY A 143 12.88 30.35 3.09
N PRO A 144 13.72 29.85 2.17
CA PRO A 144 13.28 29.49 0.82
C PRO A 144 12.27 28.33 0.86
N ILE A 145 11.40 28.28 -0.16
CA ILE A 145 10.54 27.13 -0.41
C ILE A 145 11.35 26.09 -1.19
N GLU A 146 11.46 24.88 -0.66
CA GLU A 146 12.21 23.78 -1.28
C GLU A 146 11.29 22.96 -2.20
N HIS A 147 11.74 22.70 -3.43
CA HIS A 147 11.10 21.70 -4.28
C HIS A 147 11.75 20.36 -3.99
N MET A 148 10.97 19.42 -3.47
CA MET A 148 11.47 18.13 -3.01
C MET A 148 10.81 16.99 -3.77
N GLN A 149 11.50 15.84 -3.84
CA GLN A 149 10.96 14.64 -4.46
C GLN A 149 11.41 13.36 -3.75
N LYS A 150 10.66 12.28 -3.98
CA LYS A 150 10.97 10.92 -3.55
C LYS A 150 10.58 9.91 -4.62
N ASP A 151 11.44 8.90 -4.81
CA ASP A 151 11.12 7.70 -5.60
C ASP A 151 10.24 6.78 -4.76
N LEU A 152 9.11 6.37 -5.32
CA LEU A 152 8.11 5.49 -4.68
C LEU A 152 8.19 4.06 -5.20
N THR A 153 9.15 3.74 -6.06
CA THR A 153 9.33 2.41 -6.62
C THR A 153 9.60 1.41 -5.49
N PRO A 154 8.83 0.31 -5.40
CA PRO A 154 9.08 -0.76 -4.45
C PRO A 154 10.53 -1.25 -4.50
N GLN A 155 11.10 -1.54 -3.34
CA GLN A 155 12.46 -2.08 -3.24
C GLN A 155 12.42 -3.59 -3.43
N ILE A 156 13.30 -4.11 -4.28
CA ILE A 156 13.38 -5.54 -4.62
C ILE A 156 14.70 -6.08 -4.15
N HIS A 157 14.64 -7.18 -3.41
CA HIS A 157 15.80 -7.85 -2.85
C HIS A 157 15.78 -9.32 -3.21
N GLU A 158 16.79 -9.78 -3.94
CA GLU A 158 17.00 -11.21 -4.14
C GLU A 158 17.36 -11.86 -2.81
N ILE A 159 16.66 -12.93 -2.44
CA ILE A 159 16.86 -13.68 -1.20
C ILE A 159 17.07 -15.16 -1.50
N ALA A 160 17.85 -15.82 -0.64
CA ALA A 160 18.15 -17.25 -0.73
C ALA A 160 17.46 -18.04 0.38
N ASN A 161 17.21 -17.41 1.53
CA ASN A 161 16.66 -18.07 2.71
C ASN A 161 15.57 -17.21 3.34
N VAL A 162 14.51 -17.88 3.83
CA VAL A 162 13.39 -17.26 4.54
C VAL A 162 13.19 -17.98 5.87
N SER A 163 13.13 -17.23 6.97
CA SER A 163 12.86 -17.76 8.30
C SER A 163 11.76 -16.97 8.97
N LEU A 164 10.58 -17.57 9.08
CA LEU A 164 9.40 -16.93 9.66
C LEU A 164 8.93 -17.66 10.90
N ASN A 165 8.70 -16.92 11.98
CA ASN A 165 8.20 -17.46 13.23
C ASN A 165 6.81 -16.90 13.51
N LEU A 166 5.96 -17.72 14.13
CA LEU A 166 4.76 -17.22 14.77
C LEU A 166 5.07 -16.87 16.23
N ASN A 167 4.85 -15.62 16.59
CA ASN A 167 4.88 -15.17 17.97
C ASN A 167 3.48 -15.30 18.56
N THR A 168 3.29 -16.32 19.41
CA THR A 168 1.99 -16.61 20.06
C THR A 168 1.83 -15.91 21.41
N SER A 169 2.86 -15.23 21.90
CA SER A 169 2.83 -14.50 23.17
C SER A 169 2.44 -13.04 23.05
N ASP A 170 2.56 -12.46 21.86
CA ASP A 170 2.21 -11.07 21.61
C ASP A 170 0.78 -10.93 21.08
N CYS A 171 0.18 -9.79 21.42
CA CYS A 171 -1.05 -9.32 20.81
C CYS A 171 -0.72 -8.10 19.96
N TRP A 172 -1.48 -7.89 18.88
CA TRP A 172 -1.25 -6.73 18.03
C TRP A 172 -1.77 -5.47 18.73
N ASP A 173 -0.86 -4.58 19.15
CA ASP A 173 -1.19 -3.36 19.88
C ASP A 173 -2.28 -2.52 19.19
N PHE A 174 -2.26 -2.46 17.86
CA PHE A 174 -3.30 -1.80 17.09
C PHE A 174 -4.69 -2.41 17.36
N ALA A 175 -4.80 -3.73 17.27
CA ALA A 175 -6.06 -4.44 17.50
C ALA A 175 -6.55 -4.24 18.95
N THR A 176 -5.64 -4.40 19.93
CA THR A 176 -5.96 -4.22 21.35
C THR A 176 -6.47 -2.80 21.63
N ASN A 177 -5.77 -1.78 21.11
CA ASN A 177 -6.09 -0.37 21.34
C ASN A 177 -7.34 0.13 20.60
N ASN A 178 -7.87 -0.63 19.64
CA ASN A 178 -8.99 -0.22 18.80
C ASN A 178 -10.14 -1.25 18.76
N SER A 179 -10.13 -2.23 19.67
CA SER A 179 -11.06 -3.37 19.68
C SER A 179 -12.54 -2.99 19.54
N GLU A 180 -13.01 -1.95 20.23
CA GLU A 180 -14.40 -1.47 20.11
C GLU A 180 -14.70 -0.93 18.70
N ALA A 181 -13.85 -0.05 18.17
CA ALA A 181 -14.02 0.53 16.84
C ALA A 181 -13.91 -0.53 15.73
N ILE A 182 -13.04 -1.53 15.89
CA ILE A 182 -12.90 -2.65 14.95
C ILE A 182 -14.18 -3.48 14.95
N LYS A 183 -14.76 -3.75 16.13
CA LYS A 183 -16.02 -4.49 16.25
C LYS A 183 -17.19 -3.77 15.57
N GLU A 184 -17.32 -2.46 15.77
CA GLU A 184 -18.35 -1.64 15.11
C GLU A 184 -18.17 -1.61 13.59
N ASN A 185 -16.93 -1.47 13.13
CA ASN A 185 -16.59 -1.53 11.71
C ASN A 185 -16.94 -2.91 11.11
N TRP A 186 -16.60 -3.99 11.81
CA TRP A 186 -16.92 -5.35 11.37
C TRP A 186 -18.43 -5.58 11.26
N GLN A 187 -19.22 -5.09 12.22
CA GLN A 187 -20.69 -5.16 12.17
C GLN A 187 -21.26 -4.46 10.93
N THR A 188 -20.64 -3.34 10.52
CA THR A 188 -21.02 -2.63 9.29
C THR A 188 -20.67 -3.47 8.06
N LEU A 189 -19.43 -3.98 7.99
CA LEU A 189 -18.95 -4.79 6.86
C LEU A 189 -19.78 -6.05 6.63
N ILE A 190 -20.12 -6.81 7.68
CA ILE A 190 -20.95 -8.03 7.55
C ILE A 190 -22.41 -7.73 7.20
N SER A 191 -22.90 -6.53 7.54
CA SER A 191 -24.24 -6.09 7.12
C SER A 191 -24.29 -5.83 5.61
N ASP A 192 -23.21 -5.29 5.05
CA ASP A 192 -23.09 -5.01 3.62
C ASP A 192 -22.73 -6.26 2.80
N ASN A 193 -21.93 -7.16 3.37
CA ASN A 193 -21.54 -8.42 2.76
C ASN A 193 -21.61 -9.59 3.76
N PRO A 194 -22.75 -10.31 3.82
CA PRO A 194 -22.95 -11.43 4.73
C PRO A 194 -22.06 -12.65 4.49
N ASP A 195 -21.37 -12.73 3.34
CA ASP A 195 -20.45 -13.83 3.02
C ASP A 195 -19.07 -13.65 3.70
N LEU A 196 -18.82 -12.49 4.33
CA LEU A 196 -17.58 -12.25 5.05
C LEU A 196 -17.49 -13.11 6.32
N TRP A 197 -16.35 -13.78 6.48
CA TRP A 197 -16.02 -14.58 7.65
C TRP A 197 -14.81 -13.99 8.36
N ASP A 198 -14.88 -13.86 9.69
CA ASP A 198 -13.81 -13.26 10.51
C ASP A 198 -12.72 -14.29 10.82
N GLY A 199 -11.90 -14.56 9.80
CA GLY A 199 -10.85 -15.55 9.87
C GLY A 199 -9.61 -15.15 10.62
N LYS A 200 -8.71 -16.13 10.80
CA LYS A 200 -7.37 -15.89 11.32
C LYS A 200 -6.42 -15.69 10.15
N VAL A 201 -5.70 -14.57 10.17
CA VAL A 201 -4.63 -14.24 9.21
C VAL A 201 -3.37 -13.85 9.99
N LEU A 202 -2.23 -13.84 9.32
CA LEU A 202 -0.95 -13.51 9.94
C LEU A 202 -0.47 -12.13 9.50
N SER A 203 -0.02 -11.31 10.45
CA SER A 203 0.59 -10.00 10.18
C SER A 203 2.06 -10.01 10.57
N LEU A 204 2.92 -9.48 9.72
CA LEU A 204 4.35 -9.31 10.02
C LEU A 204 4.55 -8.05 10.86
N TYR A 205 5.37 -8.12 11.92
CA TYR A 205 5.59 -6.98 12.81
C TYR A 205 7.06 -6.56 12.90
N GLN A 206 7.96 -7.53 12.87
CA GLN A 206 9.40 -7.30 12.86
C GLN A 206 10.01 -8.18 11.79
N TYR A 207 10.93 -7.61 11.01
CA TYR A 207 11.72 -8.37 10.07
C TYR A 207 13.11 -7.76 9.92
N SER A 208 14.00 -8.59 9.40
CA SER A 208 15.31 -8.20 8.96
C SER A 208 15.59 -8.81 7.59
N LEU A 209 16.34 -8.05 6.82
CA LEU A 209 16.88 -8.46 5.54
C LEU A 209 18.38 -8.20 5.57
N ASP A 210 19.18 -9.27 5.62
CA ASP A 210 20.64 -9.18 5.61
C ASP A 210 21.22 -10.30 4.73
N GLN A 211 22.20 -9.99 3.87
CA GLN A 211 22.94 -10.99 3.07
C GLN A 211 22.08 -12.09 2.42
N LYS A 212 20.98 -11.72 1.75
CA LYS A 212 20.00 -12.65 1.13
C LYS A 212 19.23 -13.55 2.13
N GLN A 213 19.29 -13.26 3.42
CA GLN A 213 18.44 -13.87 4.45
C GLN A 213 17.30 -12.91 4.79
N PHE A 214 16.07 -13.37 4.60
CA PHE A 214 14.89 -12.74 5.15
C PHE A 214 14.50 -13.46 6.44
N SER A 215 14.29 -12.73 7.53
CA SER A 215 13.69 -13.30 8.74
C SER A 215 12.66 -12.36 9.34
N GLY A 216 11.62 -12.92 9.94
CA GLY A 216 10.57 -12.10 10.55
C GLY A 216 9.67 -12.85 11.50
N ASP A 217 9.04 -12.09 12.38
CA ASP A 217 8.09 -12.57 13.36
C ASP A 217 6.68 -12.08 13.01
N LEU A 218 5.77 -13.04 12.90
CA LEU A 218 4.36 -12.81 12.62
C LEU A 218 3.53 -12.97 13.88
N VAL A 219 2.41 -12.27 13.92
CA VAL A 219 1.38 -12.42 14.94
C VAL A 219 0.07 -12.87 14.29
N GLU A 220 -0.70 -13.68 15.02
CA GLU A 220 -2.04 -14.07 14.62
C GLU A 220 -3.01 -12.90 14.89
N ILE A 221 -3.77 -12.52 13.87
CA ILE A 221 -4.79 -11.46 13.95
C ILE A 221 -6.10 -11.94 13.34
N ASN A 222 -7.19 -11.26 13.67
CA ASN A 222 -8.48 -11.48 13.02
C ASN A 222 -8.54 -10.74 11.68
N TYR A 223 -9.31 -11.26 10.73
CA TYR A 223 -9.50 -10.63 9.42
C TYR A 223 -10.14 -9.24 9.55
N SER A 224 -11.05 -9.06 10.50
CA SER A 224 -11.64 -7.77 10.85
C SER A 224 -10.59 -6.73 11.31
N GLU A 225 -9.57 -7.17 12.05
CA GLU A 225 -8.45 -6.32 12.51
C GLU A 225 -7.57 -5.92 11.32
N PHE A 226 -7.26 -6.88 10.44
CA PHE A 226 -6.53 -6.63 9.20
C PHE A 226 -7.25 -5.60 8.31
N LEU A 227 -8.57 -5.79 8.09
CA LEU A 227 -9.38 -4.87 7.29
C LEU A 227 -9.42 -3.48 7.90
N ALA A 228 -9.63 -3.36 9.21
CA ALA A 228 -9.61 -2.07 9.89
C ALA A 228 -8.26 -1.36 9.73
N TRP A 229 -7.14 -2.07 9.95
CA TRP A 229 -5.81 -1.50 9.72
C TRP A 229 -5.61 -1.04 8.28
N ARG A 230 -5.96 -1.86 7.29
CA ARG A 230 -5.82 -1.53 5.87
C ARG A 230 -6.69 -0.34 5.47
N ASP A 231 -7.96 -0.38 5.84
CA ASP A 231 -8.98 0.56 5.35
C ASP A 231 -8.93 1.90 6.09
N TRP A 232 -8.40 1.91 7.32
CA TRP A 232 -8.08 3.16 8.03
C TRP A 232 -6.72 3.72 7.64
N GLY A 233 -6.06 3.16 6.61
CA GLY A 233 -4.85 3.71 6.01
C GLY A 233 -3.56 3.35 6.75
N PHE A 234 -3.47 2.14 7.29
CA PHE A 234 -2.26 1.57 7.90
C PHE A 234 -1.76 2.37 9.14
N PRO A 235 -2.63 2.62 10.15
CA PRO A 235 -2.30 3.43 11.34
C PRO A 235 -1.11 2.90 12.14
N ASP A 236 -0.91 1.59 12.15
CA ASP A 236 0.29 0.97 12.70
C ASP A 236 1.30 0.72 11.59
N ARG A 237 2.41 1.47 11.65
CA ARG A 237 3.43 1.52 10.60
C ARG A 237 4.50 0.45 10.75
N ASN A 238 4.53 -0.24 11.89
CA ASN A 238 5.43 -1.36 12.13
C ASN A 238 4.87 -2.64 11.50
N ALA A 239 3.54 -2.78 11.49
CA ALA A 239 2.87 -3.88 10.85
C ALA A 239 3.04 -3.85 9.32
N LYS A 240 3.21 -5.02 8.72
CA LYS A 240 3.21 -5.25 7.28
C LYS A 240 2.27 -6.40 6.94
N ASN A 241 1.59 -6.27 5.81
CA ASN A 241 0.97 -7.42 5.17
C ASN A 241 2.04 -8.24 4.44
N LEU A 242 2.42 -9.39 5.00
CA LEU A 242 3.32 -10.35 4.37
C LEU A 242 2.51 -11.40 3.61
N PHE A 243 2.80 -11.56 2.32
CA PHE A 243 2.16 -12.56 1.48
C PHE A 243 3.16 -13.19 0.51
N GLY A 244 2.85 -14.40 0.06
CA GLY A 244 3.62 -15.12 -0.94
C GLY A 244 2.95 -15.03 -2.31
N CYS A 245 3.73 -14.98 -3.39
CA CYS A 245 3.20 -15.12 -4.74
C CYS A 245 4.10 -15.95 -5.67
N ALA A 246 3.47 -16.65 -6.62
CA ALA A 246 4.16 -17.40 -7.66
C ALA A 246 4.19 -16.59 -8.96
N VAL A 247 5.38 -16.35 -9.50
CA VAL A 247 5.55 -15.65 -10.78
C VAL A 247 5.77 -16.69 -11.87
N LEU A 248 4.75 -16.87 -12.70
CA LEU A 248 4.79 -17.80 -13.82
C LEU A 248 5.59 -17.20 -14.98
N ARG A 249 6.63 -17.91 -15.43
CA ARG A 249 7.42 -17.57 -16.61
C ARG A 249 7.30 -18.67 -17.66
N SER A 250 6.96 -18.29 -18.88
CA SER A 250 6.90 -19.21 -20.03
C SER A 250 8.29 -19.55 -20.58
N SER A 251 8.38 -20.55 -21.44
CA SER A 251 9.59 -20.92 -22.20
C SER A 251 10.08 -19.81 -23.14
N GLN A 252 9.19 -18.87 -23.49
CA GLN A 252 9.49 -17.67 -24.28
C GLN A 252 10.01 -16.52 -23.42
N GLY A 253 10.04 -16.67 -22.10
CA GLY A 253 10.44 -15.64 -21.15
C GLY A 253 9.33 -14.66 -20.75
N HIS A 254 8.13 -14.74 -21.34
CA HIS A 254 6.96 -13.93 -20.94
C HIS A 254 6.49 -14.31 -19.53
N LEU A 255 5.98 -13.33 -18.78
CA LEU A 255 5.30 -13.59 -17.51
C LEU A 255 3.80 -13.84 -17.75
N VAL A 256 3.15 -14.53 -16.81
CA VAL A 256 1.69 -14.73 -16.80
C VAL A 256 1.14 -14.34 -15.43
N PHE A 257 0.24 -13.36 -15.41
CA PHE A 257 -0.46 -12.89 -14.21
C PHE A 257 -1.93 -13.32 -14.24
N GLY A 258 -2.59 -13.29 -13.07
CA GLY A 258 -4.03 -13.49 -12.95
C GLY A 258 -4.75 -12.15 -12.86
N LYS A 259 -5.87 -12.00 -13.56
CA LYS A 259 -6.84 -10.91 -13.33
C LYS A 259 -7.89 -11.40 -12.35
N MET A 260 -8.07 -10.68 -11.25
CA MET A 260 -8.98 -11.08 -10.17
C MET A 260 -10.44 -10.94 -10.58
N ALA A 261 -11.27 -11.93 -10.22
CA ALA A 261 -12.70 -11.94 -10.50
C ALA A 261 -13.48 -10.89 -9.70
N GLY A 262 -14.66 -10.51 -10.21
CA GLY A 262 -15.50 -9.45 -9.66
C GLY A 262 -15.99 -9.66 -8.22
N ASN A 263 -15.90 -10.89 -7.71
CA ASN A 263 -16.31 -11.28 -6.35
C ASN A 263 -15.17 -11.24 -5.32
N THR A 264 -13.97 -10.80 -5.69
CA THR A 264 -12.82 -10.71 -4.76
C THR A 264 -12.61 -9.28 -4.25
N ALA A 265 -11.84 -9.13 -3.18
CA ALA A 265 -11.51 -7.81 -2.60
C ALA A 265 -10.63 -6.94 -3.52
N THR A 266 -9.99 -7.55 -4.51
CA THR A 266 -9.07 -6.93 -5.48
C THR A 266 -9.60 -7.05 -6.91
N ALA A 267 -10.92 -7.17 -7.07
CA ALA A 267 -11.61 -7.35 -8.36
C ALA A 267 -11.03 -6.48 -9.49
N GLY A 268 -10.72 -7.13 -10.62
CA GLY A 268 -10.18 -6.51 -11.82
C GLY A 268 -8.68 -6.16 -11.77
N GLN A 269 -8.01 -6.30 -10.62
CA GLN A 269 -6.56 -6.12 -10.56
C GLN A 269 -5.82 -7.28 -11.22
N VAL A 270 -4.64 -6.99 -11.79
CA VAL A 270 -3.79 -7.98 -12.46
C VAL A 270 -2.46 -8.11 -11.74
N TYR A 271 -2.13 -9.29 -11.24
CA TYR A 271 -0.88 -9.56 -10.50
C TYR A 271 -0.56 -11.08 -10.45
N PRO A 272 0.65 -11.48 -10.00
CA PRO A 272 0.99 -12.90 -9.85
C PRO A 272 0.11 -13.61 -8.82
N PRO A 273 -0.33 -14.86 -9.06
CA PRO A 273 -1.16 -15.62 -8.12
C PRO A 273 -0.52 -15.72 -6.72
N GLY A 274 -1.32 -15.61 -5.67
CA GLY A 274 -0.82 -15.53 -4.30
C GLY A 274 -1.81 -14.93 -3.31
N GLY A 275 -1.59 -15.23 -2.03
CA GLY A 275 -2.53 -14.94 -0.95
C GLY A 275 -1.85 -14.55 0.36
N ASN A 276 -2.67 -14.00 1.26
CA ASN A 276 -2.25 -13.69 2.63
C ASN A 276 -1.98 -14.99 3.40
N LEU A 277 -1.04 -14.93 4.34
CA LEU A 277 -0.74 -16.07 5.21
C LEU A 277 -1.84 -16.29 6.26
N ASP A 278 -2.15 -17.55 6.53
CA ASP A 278 -3.12 -17.97 7.54
C ASP A 278 -2.60 -19.12 8.43
N LEU A 279 -3.49 -19.68 9.26
CA LEU A 279 -3.11 -20.77 10.18
C LEU A 279 -2.74 -22.09 9.49
N ASN A 280 -3.17 -22.31 8.24
CA ASN A 280 -2.82 -23.48 7.46
C ASN A 280 -1.35 -23.43 7.00
N ASP A 281 -0.73 -22.24 7.01
CA ASP A 281 0.67 -22.06 6.63
C ASP A 281 1.62 -22.28 7.82
N ILE A 282 1.12 -22.74 8.97
CA ILE A 282 1.95 -23.06 10.14
C ILE A 282 2.35 -24.53 10.11
N THR A 283 3.67 -24.77 10.05
CA THR A 283 4.25 -26.11 10.12
C THR A 283 4.01 -26.75 11.50
N PRO A 284 4.08 -28.09 11.62
CA PRO A 284 4.05 -28.78 12.92
C PRO A 284 5.14 -28.34 13.91
N ALA A 285 6.22 -27.73 13.41
CA ALA A 285 7.30 -27.16 14.21
C ALA A 285 7.02 -25.73 14.70
N GLY A 286 5.86 -25.14 14.40
CA GLY A 286 5.49 -23.78 14.78
C GLY A 286 6.15 -22.68 13.96
N LYS A 287 6.73 -23.01 12.80
CA LYS A 287 7.26 -22.04 11.82
C LYS A 287 6.21 -21.74 10.74
N VAL A 288 6.26 -20.55 10.17
CA VAL A 288 5.38 -20.16 9.05
C VAL A 288 6.05 -20.55 7.73
N ASP A 289 5.38 -21.37 6.92
CA ASP A 289 5.85 -21.90 5.64
C ASP A 289 5.26 -21.11 4.47
N ILE A 290 5.90 -19.98 4.17
CA ILE A 290 5.49 -19.14 3.04
C ILE A 290 5.66 -19.84 1.68
N PHE A 291 6.57 -20.80 1.54
CA PHE A 291 6.72 -21.51 0.27
C PHE A 291 5.64 -22.57 0.07
N GLY A 292 5.17 -23.19 1.16
CA GLY A 292 3.96 -24.00 1.18
C GLY A 292 2.73 -23.18 0.79
N SER A 293 2.57 -21.99 1.37
CA SER A 293 1.52 -21.03 0.98
C SER A 293 1.56 -20.70 -0.51
N ILE A 294 2.73 -20.29 -1.05
CA ILE A 294 2.91 -20.00 -2.50
C ILE A 294 2.51 -21.19 -3.37
N ALA A 295 2.86 -22.42 -2.96
CA ALA A 295 2.52 -23.62 -3.72
C ALA A 295 1.00 -23.88 -3.73
N ARG A 296 0.34 -23.71 -2.57
CA ARG A 296 -1.10 -23.90 -2.41
C ARG A 296 -1.89 -22.86 -3.22
N GLU A 297 -1.58 -21.58 -3.06
CA GLU A 297 -2.25 -20.49 -3.79
C GLU A 297 -2.09 -20.65 -5.31
N LEU A 298 -0.88 -21.04 -5.76
CA LEU A 298 -0.66 -21.34 -7.19
C LEU A 298 -1.61 -22.45 -7.68
N GLU A 299 -1.74 -23.54 -6.94
CA GLU A 299 -2.60 -24.66 -7.33
C GLU A 299 -4.09 -24.29 -7.28
N GLU A 300 -4.52 -23.60 -6.22
CA GLU A 300 -5.91 -23.18 -5.99
C GLU A 300 -6.41 -22.17 -7.04
N GLU A 301 -5.54 -21.25 -7.48
CA GLU A 301 -5.88 -20.21 -8.44
C GLU A 301 -5.67 -20.61 -9.90
N THR A 302 -4.69 -21.48 -10.20
CA THR A 302 -4.25 -21.74 -11.59
C THR A 302 -4.32 -23.21 -12.01
N GLY A 303 -4.40 -24.14 -11.06
CA GLY A 303 -4.30 -25.58 -11.29
C GLY A 303 -2.89 -26.05 -11.68
N LEU A 304 -1.89 -25.17 -11.61
CA LEU A 304 -0.49 -25.48 -11.85
C LEU A 304 0.20 -25.77 -10.51
N THR A 305 1.28 -26.54 -10.56
CA THR A 305 2.04 -26.92 -9.36
C THR A 305 3.52 -26.61 -9.56
N LEU A 306 4.25 -26.38 -8.46
CA LEU A 306 5.66 -25.99 -8.50
C LEU A 306 6.59 -27.05 -9.14
N ASP A 307 6.18 -28.32 -9.19
CA ASP A 307 6.94 -29.42 -9.80
C ASP A 307 6.79 -29.51 -11.33
N GLN A 308 5.91 -28.71 -11.94
CA GLN A 308 5.72 -28.65 -13.40
C GLN A 308 6.76 -27.77 -14.10
N GLY A 309 7.67 -27.13 -13.36
CA GLY A 309 8.67 -26.22 -13.91
C GLY A 309 9.94 -26.11 -13.07
N GLU A 310 10.84 -25.27 -13.53
CA GLU A 310 12.09 -24.95 -12.86
C GLU A 310 11.88 -23.78 -11.90
N LEU A 311 12.22 -23.99 -10.63
CA LEU A 311 12.14 -22.97 -9.59
C LEU A 311 13.35 -22.04 -9.72
N GLY A 312 13.08 -20.76 -9.95
CA GLY A 312 14.08 -19.72 -10.08
C GLY A 312 14.33 -18.97 -8.77
N ASP A 313 14.82 -17.74 -8.92
CA ASP A 313 15.16 -16.85 -7.82
C ASP A 313 13.93 -16.51 -6.96
N VAL A 314 14.20 -16.11 -5.72
CA VAL A 314 13.20 -15.64 -4.77
C VAL A 314 13.50 -14.18 -4.45
N PHE A 315 12.45 -13.36 -4.39
CA PHE A 315 12.56 -11.93 -4.11
C PHE A 315 11.70 -11.53 -2.93
N ALA A 316 12.26 -10.73 -2.01
CA ALA A 316 11.48 -9.91 -1.08
C ALA A 316 11.23 -8.53 -1.72
N ILE A 317 9.98 -8.10 -1.75
CA ILE A 317 9.57 -6.84 -2.37
C ILE A 317 8.89 -5.98 -1.32
N GLU A 318 9.52 -4.87 -0.94
CA GLU A 318 9.00 -3.92 0.03
C GLU A 318 8.18 -2.84 -0.69
N ASP A 319 6.86 -2.84 -0.46
CA ASP A 319 5.92 -1.90 -1.06
C ASP A 319 5.06 -1.22 0.03
N GLY A 320 5.69 -0.28 0.76
CA GLY A 320 5.00 0.46 1.82
C GLY A 320 4.48 -0.48 2.91
N PRO A 321 3.16 -0.56 3.18
CA PRO A 321 2.59 -1.47 4.17
C PRO A 321 2.57 -2.94 3.72
N ARG A 322 2.99 -3.24 2.49
CA ARG A 322 3.02 -4.59 1.90
C ARG A 322 4.45 -5.10 1.82
N LEU A 323 4.60 -6.41 2.03
CA LEU A 323 5.84 -7.13 1.75
C LEU A 323 5.49 -8.43 1.01
N ALA A 324 5.94 -8.57 -0.23
CA ALA A 324 5.71 -9.77 -1.03
C ALA A 324 6.96 -10.65 -1.04
N ILE A 325 6.81 -11.96 -0.83
CA ILE A 325 7.82 -12.95 -1.18
C ILE A 325 7.42 -13.60 -2.50
N ALA A 326 8.11 -13.23 -3.57
CA ALA A 326 7.85 -13.74 -4.91
C ALA A 326 8.80 -14.89 -5.25
N ARG A 327 8.25 -15.99 -5.77
CA ARG A 327 9.04 -17.13 -6.27
C ARG A 327 8.81 -17.31 -7.76
N ILE A 328 9.89 -17.36 -8.55
CA ILE A 328 9.77 -17.59 -9.99
C ILE A 328 9.57 -19.08 -10.28
N LEU A 329 8.60 -19.41 -11.12
CA LEU A 329 8.40 -20.74 -11.70
C LEU A 329 8.48 -20.65 -13.22
N THR A 330 9.53 -21.22 -13.80
CA THR A 330 9.72 -21.26 -15.26
C THR A 330 9.17 -22.58 -15.82
N LEU A 331 8.10 -22.49 -16.59
CA LEU A 331 7.44 -23.63 -17.22
C LEU A 331 8.02 -23.87 -18.62
N GLN A 332 8.20 -25.13 -19.00
CA GLN A 332 8.55 -25.53 -20.37
C GLN A 332 7.31 -25.51 -21.30
N LEU A 333 6.50 -24.45 -21.17
CA LEU A 333 5.26 -24.19 -21.90
C LEU A 333 5.31 -22.78 -22.47
N THR A 334 4.72 -22.57 -23.63
CA THR A 334 4.49 -21.24 -24.19
C THR A 334 3.48 -20.46 -23.35
N SER A 335 3.46 -19.13 -23.46
CA SER A 335 2.50 -18.30 -22.71
C SER A 335 1.04 -18.63 -23.05
N ASP A 336 0.75 -19.04 -24.29
CA ASP A 336 -0.60 -19.41 -24.75
C ASP A 336 -1.05 -20.77 -24.18
N GLU A 337 -0.12 -21.72 -24.01
CA GLU A 337 -0.39 -23.00 -23.36
C GLU A 337 -0.68 -22.83 -21.87
N ILE A 338 0.06 -21.95 -21.19
CA ILE A 338 -0.19 -21.60 -19.78
C ILE A 338 -1.59 -20.98 -19.66
N LEU A 339 -1.91 -19.97 -20.49
CA LEU A 339 -3.22 -19.32 -20.49
C LEU A 339 -4.36 -20.32 -20.73
N SER A 340 -4.16 -21.25 -21.68
CA SER A 340 -5.15 -22.30 -21.98
C SER A 340 -5.37 -23.26 -20.80
N LYS A 341 -4.31 -23.61 -20.06
CA LYS A 341 -4.42 -24.45 -18.86
C LYS A 341 -5.20 -23.75 -17.75
N ILE A 342 -4.88 -22.48 -17.47
CA ILE A 342 -5.58 -21.69 -16.46
C ILE A 342 -7.05 -21.51 -16.85
N ALA A 343 -7.34 -21.18 -18.11
CA ALA A 343 -8.70 -21.06 -18.60
C ALA A 343 -9.51 -22.38 -18.45
N HIS A 344 -8.88 -23.53 -18.74
CA HIS A 344 -9.52 -24.83 -18.53
C HIS A 344 -9.79 -25.12 -17.06
N PHE A 345 -8.85 -24.78 -16.17
CA PHE A 345 -9.02 -24.94 -14.73
C PHE A 345 -10.17 -24.05 -14.21
N ASN A 346 -10.19 -22.77 -14.58
CA ASN A 346 -11.24 -21.82 -14.18
C ASN A 346 -12.63 -22.27 -14.66
N ALA A 347 -12.73 -22.81 -15.87
CA ALA A 347 -13.99 -23.32 -16.41
C ALA A 347 -14.60 -24.50 -15.60
N ASN A 348 -13.79 -25.20 -14.81
CA ASN A 348 -14.22 -26.29 -13.94
C ASN A 348 -14.53 -25.84 -12.51
N GLN A 349 -14.30 -24.57 -12.17
CA GLN A 349 -14.61 -24.02 -10.86
C GLN A 349 -16.00 -23.37 -10.82
N LYS A 350 -16.69 -23.48 -9.68
CA LYS A 350 -17.98 -22.81 -9.47
C LYS A 350 -17.84 -21.30 -9.27
N LYS A 351 -16.74 -20.89 -8.63
CA LYS A 351 -16.43 -19.50 -8.30
C LYS A 351 -14.90 -19.32 -8.42
N PRO A 352 -14.37 -19.21 -9.66
CA PRO A 352 -12.94 -18.99 -9.85
C PRO A 352 -12.51 -17.65 -9.24
N GLU A 353 -11.35 -17.65 -8.58
CA GLU A 353 -10.75 -16.42 -8.06
C GLU A 353 -10.14 -15.55 -9.16
N LEU A 354 -9.61 -16.20 -10.19
CA LEU A 354 -9.11 -15.55 -11.40
C LEU A 354 -10.20 -15.53 -12.50
N GLU A 355 -10.49 -14.35 -13.02
CA GLU A 355 -11.34 -14.16 -14.19
C GLU A 355 -10.65 -14.69 -15.45
N GLU A 356 -9.39 -14.28 -15.65
CA GLU A 356 -8.57 -14.64 -16.80
C GLU A 356 -7.08 -14.55 -16.46
N ALA A 357 -6.24 -15.23 -17.24
CA ALA A 357 -4.79 -15.05 -17.19
C ALA A 357 -4.37 -14.00 -18.23
N VAL A 358 -3.38 -13.18 -17.88
CA VAL A 358 -2.85 -12.09 -18.70
C VAL A 358 -1.38 -12.35 -19.03
N ILE A 359 -1.05 -12.32 -20.31
CA ILE A 359 0.33 -12.49 -20.78
C ILE A 359 1.05 -11.13 -20.73
N VAL A 360 2.21 -11.10 -20.09
CA VAL A 360 3.01 -9.88 -19.93
C VAL A 360 4.37 -10.07 -20.61
N LYS A 361 4.58 -9.39 -21.74
CA LYS A 361 5.83 -9.39 -22.51
C LYS A 361 6.69 -8.17 -22.20
N SER A 362 6.05 -7.10 -21.75
CA SER A 362 6.65 -5.84 -21.35
C SER A 362 5.73 -5.08 -20.39
N LEU A 363 6.24 -4.03 -19.73
CA LEU A 363 5.40 -3.14 -18.92
C LEU A 363 4.27 -2.48 -19.72
N ALA A 364 4.42 -2.32 -21.04
CA ALA A 364 3.38 -1.72 -21.88
C ALA A 364 2.11 -2.57 -21.95
N ASP A 365 2.20 -3.89 -21.72
CA ASP A 365 1.04 -4.79 -21.69
C ASP A 365 0.19 -4.58 -20.43
N LEU A 366 0.75 -3.94 -19.39
CA LEU A 366 0.09 -3.69 -18.10
C LEU A 366 -0.57 -2.30 -18.00
N LYS A 367 -0.37 -1.42 -18.99
CA LYS A 367 -0.80 -0.01 -18.92
C LYS A 367 -2.31 0.20 -18.76
N ASP A 368 -3.11 -0.72 -19.32
CA ASP A 368 -4.57 -0.63 -19.33
C ASP A 368 -5.19 -1.39 -18.16
N TYR A 369 -4.35 -1.99 -17.29
CA TYR A 369 -4.78 -2.76 -16.12
C TYR A 369 -4.50 -2.00 -14.82
N SER A 370 -5.34 -2.26 -13.82
CA SER A 370 -5.03 -1.90 -12.43
C SER A 370 -4.03 -2.91 -11.88
N VAL A 371 -2.77 -2.53 -11.75
CA VAL A 371 -1.70 -3.42 -11.27
C VAL A 371 -1.13 -2.89 -9.95
N PRO A 372 -1.01 -3.72 -8.91
CA PRO A 372 -0.32 -3.35 -7.68
C PRO A 372 1.14 -2.90 -7.93
N PRO A 373 1.66 -1.91 -7.19
CA PRO A 373 3.00 -1.40 -7.41
C PRO A 373 4.10 -2.47 -7.32
N TYR A 374 4.02 -3.39 -6.36
CA TYR A 374 4.98 -4.49 -6.24
C TYR A 374 5.07 -5.34 -7.52
N ALA A 375 3.94 -5.60 -8.18
CA ALA A 375 3.88 -6.40 -9.39
C ALA A 375 4.43 -5.64 -10.62
N LEU A 376 4.20 -4.32 -10.69
CA LEU A 376 4.83 -3.45 -11.71
C LEU A 376 6.36 -3.43 -11.54
N ALA A 377 6.84 -3.21 -10.32
CA ALA A 377 8.27 -3.19 -10.01
C ALA A 377 8.93 -4.54 -10.34
N LEU A 378 8.28 -5.65 -9.96
CA LEU A 378 8.77 -6.99 -10.26
C LEU A 378 8.81 -7.28 -11.76
N THR A 379 7.79 -6.85 -12.51
CA THR A 379 7.77 -6.98 -13.97
C THR A 379 8.93 -6.22 -14.60
N ALA A 380 9.15 -4.97 -14.18
CA ALA A 380 10.27 -4.17 -14.65
C ALA A 380 11.62 -4.84 -14.31
N HIS A 381 11.74 -5.46 -13.13
CA HIS A 381 12.96 -6.15 -12.73
C HIS A 381 13.26 -7.40 -13.57
N LEU A 382 12.23 -8.19 -13.91
CA LEU A 382 12.40 -9.49 -14.57
C LEU A 382 12.45 -9.43 -16.10
N LEU A 383 11.88 -8.38 -16.71
CA LEU A 383 11.76 -8.23 -18.16
C LEU A 383 12.67 -7.15 -18.76
N ASN A 384 13.45 -6.45 -17.94
CA ASN A 384 14.45 -5.48 -18.41
C ASN A 384 15.79 -6.11 -18.79
#